data_AF-A0A9R0WLA6-F1
#
_entry.id   AF-A0A9R0WLA6-F1
#
_cell.length_a   1.000
_cell.length_b   1.000
_cell.length_c   1.000
_cell.angle_alpha   90.00
_cell.angle_beta   90.00
_cell.angle_gamma   90.00
#
_symmetry.space_group_name_H-M   'P 1'
#
loop_
_entity.id
_entity.type
_entity.pdbx_description
1 polymer ?
#
loop_
_entity_poly.entity_id
_entity_poly.type
_entity_poly.pdbx_seq_one_letter_code
_entity_poly.pdbx_strand_id
1 'polypeptide(L)'
;MADRVHPMQSPPHPASPLPPPDQEDAAAAAATETTPLHPTFYEPPAPPPGTYIVQIPKDQVLRVPPPDRASRYKSLAERPVRRRRLRRACFGACGAVLFLAVAAAVFVGAVYLVFRPRAPAFSVASLSIRGLDVAALPPSSLSPELDVALRADNGANRKVGVDYRGAGEVAVSYSGARLAAGQWPAFHQAPRNVTVLSTTLRGTGVSFSDEQRKQLAAEQAARAVPLTVEARVPVRLRFGKVLRTWTVDVKATCQVTVDRLAGEAAAANRGCRVKVRPFLWWWW
;
A
#
# COMPACT_ATOMS: atom_id res chain seq x y z
N MET A 1 -18.61 -25.41 31.58
CA MET A 1 -19.32 -24.14 31.35
C MET A 1 -18.59 -23.36 30.27
N ALA A 2 -19.14 -23.39 29.06
CA ALA A 2 -19.01 -22.39 27.98
C ALA A 2 -19.69 -23.00 26.75
N ASP A 3 -20.92 -22.55 26.51
CA ASP A 3 -21.84 -22.99 25.47
C ASP A 3 -21.33 -22.73 24.05
N ARG A 4 -21.59 -23.68 23.16
CA ARG A 4 -21.47 -23.52 21.70
C ARG A 4 -22.84 -23.10 21.16
N VAL A 5 -22.90 -21.96 20.47
CA VAL A 5 -24.11 -21.49 19.79
C VAL A 5 -24.02 -21.80 18.30
N HIS A 6 -24.98 -22.59 17.81
CA HIS A 6 -25.22 -22.94 16.42
C HIS A 6 -26.05 -21.86 15.69
N PRO A 7 -26.02 -21.81 14.34
CA PRO A 7 -26.67 -20.76 13.54
C PRO A 7 -28.18 -21.00 13.37
N MET A 8 -28.99 -19.95 13.52
CA MET A 8 -30.43 -19.98 13.28
C MET A 8 -30.77 -19.74 11.79
N GLN A 9 -31.69 -20.55 11.28
CA GLN A 9 -32.28 -20.52 9.94
C GLN A 9 -33.34 -19.41 9.79
N SER A 10 -33.48 -18.93 8.56
CA SER A 10 -34.44 -17.90 8.14
C SER A 10 -35.85 -18.49 7.90
N PRO A 11 -36.95 -17.79 8.27
CA PRO A 11 -38.31 -18.23 7.91
C PRO A 11 -38.71 -17.81 6.47
N PRO A 12 -39.68 -18.51 5.84
CA PRO A 12 -40.01 -18.37 4.42
C PRO A 12 -40.99 -17.22 4.10
N HIS A 13 -40.92 -16.73 2.85
CA HIS A 13 -41.86 -15.79 2.25
C HIS A 13 -43.17 -16.49 1.80
N PRO A 14 -44.34 -15.85 1.96
CA PRO A 14 -45.56 -16.27 1.25
C PRO A 14 -45.67 -15.63 -0.14
N ALA A 15 -46.18 -16.43 -1.06
CA ALA A 15 -46.33 -16.17 -2.50
C ALA A 15 -47.52 -15.25 -2.86
N SER A 16 -47.42 -14.61 -4.03
CA SER A 16 -48.49 -13.89 -4.72
C SER A 16 -49.52 -14.84 -5.35
N PRO A 17 -50.79 -14.43 -5.48
CA PRO A 17 -51.70 -14.97 -6.50
C PRO A 17 -52.01 -13.98 -7.63
N LEU A 18 -52.00 -14.50 -8.86
CA LEU A 18 -52.50 -13.91 -10.12
C LEU A 18 -54.03 -14.19 -10.29
N PRO A 19 -54.71 -13.59 -11.30
CA PRO A 19 -56.16 -13.31 -11.38
C PRO A 19 -56.97 -14.42 -12.09
N PRO A 20 -58.31 -14.30 -12.18
CA PRO A 20 -58.97 -14.10 -13.50
C PRO A 20 -60.35 -13.32 -13.39
N PRO A 21 -61.29 -13.35 -14.36
CA PRO A 21 -61.35 -12.49 -15.56
C PRO A 21 -62.72 -11.77 -15.79
N ASP A 22 -62.75 -10.92 -16.82
CA ASP A 22 -63.82 -10.51 -17.75
C ASP A 22 -65.32 -10.75 -17.43
N GLN A 23 -66.16 -9.72 -17.68
CA GLN A 23 -67.08 -9.64 -18.85
C GLN A 23 -68.41 -8.88 -18.59
N GLU A 24 -68.72 -7.99 -19.55
CA GLU A 24 -70.02 -7.62 -20.14
C GLU A 24 -71.00 -6.59 -19.54
N ASP A 25 -71.54 -5.87 -20.52
CA ASP A 25 -72.52 -4.79 -20.54
C ASP A 25 -73.92 -5.19 -20.03
N ALA A 26 -74.68 -4.23 -19.51
CA ALA A 26 -76.03 -3.93 -20.04
C ALA A 26 -76.72 -2.79 -19.27
N ALA A 27 -77.45 -2.00 -20.07
CA ALA A 27 -78.36 -0.92 -19.74
C ALA A 27 -79.39 -1.23 -18.63
N ALA A 28 -79.82 -0.18 -17.91
CA ALA A 28 -81.16 0.41 -18.06
C ALA A 28 -81.64 1.12 -16.78
N ALA A 29 -82.03 2.39 -16.97
CA ALA A 29 -83.24 3.04 -16.48
C ALA A 29 -83.56 3.13 -14.97
N ALA A 30 -84.04 4.33 -14.65
CA ALA A 30 -85.15 4.65 -13.75
C ALA A 30 -84.81 5.27 -12.38
N ALA A 31 -85.27 6.52 -12.28
CA ALA A 31 -86.08 7.06 -11.20
C ALA A 31 -85.40 7.48 -9.88
N THR A 32 -85.25 8.80 -9.76
CA THR A 32 -85.81 9.64 -8.69
C THR A 32 -85.93 9.04 -7.28
N GLU A 33 -85.14 9.58 -6.34
CA GLU A 33 -85.66 10.05 -5.05
C GLU A 33 -84.63 10.94 -4.37
N THR A 34 -84.88 12.25 -4.36
CA THR A 34 -84.17 13.17 -3.46
C THR A 34 -85.12 13.50 -2.33
N THR A 35 -84.91 12.82 -1.20
CA THR A 35 -85.53 13.15 0.09
C THR A 35 -85.13 14.58 0.49
N PRO A 36 -86.06 15.50 0.74
CA PRO A 36 -85.70 16.82 1.24
C PRO A 36 -85.48 16.75 2.76
N LEU A 37 -84.23 16.88 3.21
CA LEU A 37 -83.94 17.25 4.59
C LEU A 37 -84.30 18.72 4.77
N HIS A 38 -85.42 18.94 5.47
CA HIS A 38 -85.92 20.23 5.93
C HIS A 38 -84.91 20.88 6.90
N PRO A 39 -84.31 22.06 6.61
CA PRO A 39 -83.61 22.81 7.62
C PRO A 39 -84.63 23.66 8.39
N THR A 40 -84.90 23.26 9.62
CA THR A 40 -85.52 24.13 10.63
C THR A 40 -84.60 25.34 10.85
N PHE A 41 -85.01 26.51 10.38
CA PHE A 41 -84.39 27.78 10.73
C PHE A 41 -84.76 28.13 12.17
N TYR A 42 -83.91 27.73 13.13
CA TYR A 42 -83.81 28.46 14.39
C TYR A 42 -82.97 29.71 14.11
N GLU A 43 -83.63 30.86 13.98
CA GLU A 43 -82.95 32.15 13.84
C GLU A 43 -82.43 32.59 15.21
N PRO A 44 -81.11 32.75 15.41
CA PRO A 44 -80.57 33.31 16.64
C PRO A 44 -80.97 34.79 16.75
N PRO A 45 -81.25 35.32 17.95
CA PRO A 45 -81.62 36.72 18.12
C PRO A 45 -80.54 37.66 17.59
N ALA A 46 -80.99 38.73 16.93
CA ALA A 46 -80.12 39.73 16.32
C ALA A 46 -79.15 40.35 17.35
N PRO A 47 -77.84 40.43 17.04
CA PRO A 47 -76.87 41.03 17.95
C PRO A 47 -77.10 42.55 18.05
N PRO A 48 -76.72 43.17 19.19
CA PRO A 48 -76.92 44.60 19.44
C PRO A 48 -76.16 45.47 18.41
N PRO A 49 -76.66 46.69 18.14
CA PRO A 49 -76.12 47.59 17.13
C PRO A 49 -74.65 47.92 17.43
N GLY A 50 -73.78 47.62 16.46
CA GLY A 50 -72.33 47.81 16.56
C GLY A 50 -71.50 46.56 16.23
N THR A 51 -72.13 45.40 16.03
CA THR A 51 -71.42 44.14 15.74
C THR A 51 -71.54 43.76 14.27
N TYR A 52 -70.44 43.80 13.50
CA TYR A 52 -70.39 43.33 12.12
C TYR A 52 -70.02 41.83 12.06
N ILE A 53 -70.86 41.02 11.40
CA ILE A 53 -70.57 39.61 11.11
C ILE A 53 -69.84 39.53 9.77
N VAL A 54 -68.55 39.22 9.80
CA VAL A 54 -67.76 38.97 8.59
C VAL A 54 -67.84 37.49 8.24
N GLN A 55 -68.61 37.15 7.21
CA GLN A 55 -68.66 35.78 6.67
C GLN A 55 -67.51 35.59 5.68
N ILE A 56 -66.50 34.81 6.07
CA ILE A 56 -65.36 34.47 5.21
C ILE A 56 -65.68 33.14 4.48
N PRO A 57 -65.77 33.11 3.14
CA PRO A 57 -66.02 31.88 2.39
C PRO A 57 -64.93 30.85 2.68
N LYS A 58 -65.30 29.63 3.09
CA LYS A 58 -64.36 28.54 3.44
C LYS A 58 -63.39 28.23 2.30
N ASP A 59 -63.81 28.45 1.07
CA ASP A 59 -63.10 28.12 -0.17
C ASP A 59 -61.96 29.12 -0.47
N GLN A 60 -61.99 30.30 0.15
CA GLN A 60 -60.94 31.33 0.03
C GLN A 60 -59.90 31.28 1.15
N VAL A 61 -59.99 30.30 2.06
CA VAL A 61 -58.92 30.06 3.03
C VAL A 61 -57.77 29.36 2.29
N LEU A 62 -56.94 30.16 1.61
CA LEU A 62 -55.65 29.72 1.12
C LEU A 62 -54.87 29.28 2.36
N ARG A 63 -54.85 27.97 2.65
CA ARG A 63 -53.98 27.37 3.65
C ARG A 63 -52.56 27.47 3.13
N VAL A 64 -52.02 28.68 3.13
CA VAL A 64 -50.59 28.89 3.05
C VAL A 64 -50.06 28.28 4.34
N PRO A 65 -49.31 27.17 4.27
CA PRO A 65 -48.73 26.61 5.47
C PRO A 65 -47.92 27.73 6.14
N PRO A 66 -47.95 27.86 7.48
CA PRO A 66 -47.12 28.81 8.21
C PRO A 66 -45.69 28.79 7.63
N PRO A 67 -45.02 29.94 7.48
CA PRO A 67 -43.77 30.05 6.71
C PRO A 67 -42.71 29.02 7.13
N ASP A 68 -42.72 28.65 8.42
CA ASP A 68 -41.86 27.64 9.02
C ASP A 68 -42.15 26.19 8.55
N ARG A 69 -43.40 25.87 8.20
CA ARG A 69 -43.77 24.57 7.61
C ARG A 69 -43.53 24.55 6.10
N ALA A 70 -43.72 25.67 5.40
CA ALA A 70 -43.50 25.78 3.96
C ALA A 70 -42.04 25.49 3.57
N SER A 71 -41.08 26.01 4.33
CA SER A 71 -39.65 25.74 4.15
C SER A 71 -39.32 24.26 4.38
N ARG A 72 -39.93 23.66 5.42
CA ARG A 72 -39.73 22.25 5.76
C ARG A 72 -40.26 21.31 4.66
N TYR A 73 -41.44 21.59 4.10
CA TYR A 73 -41.98 20.81 2.97
C TYR A 73 -41.13 20.93 1.70
N LYS A 74 -40.63 22.13 1.35
CA LYS A 74 -39.68 22.30 0.24
C LYS A 74 -38.41 21.48 0.46
N SER A 75 -37.83 21.56 1.66
CA SER A 75 -36.63 20.79 2.00
C SER A 75 -36.87 19.27 1.92
N LEU A 76 -38.06 18.78 2.30
CA LEU A 76 -38.42 17.37 2.22
C LEU A 76 -38.68 16.91 0.77
N ALA A 77 -39.29 17.77 -0.05
CA ALA A 77 -39.52 17.52 -1.47
C ALA A 77 -38.23 17.51 -2.30
N GLU A 78 -37.22 18.31 -1.92
CA GLU A 78 -35.91 18.36 -2.59
C GLU A 78 -34.94 17.23 -2.16
N ARG A 79 -35.13 16.65 -0.96
CA ARG A 79 -34.31 15.53 -0.44
C ARG A 79 -34.15 14.36 -1.42
N PRO A 80 -35.19 13.79 -2.07
CA PRO A 80 -35.01 12.67 -2.99
C PRO A 80 -34.18 13.04 -4.23
N VAL A 81 -34.34 14.25 -4.78
CA VAL A 81 -33.54 14.73 -5.92
C VAL A 81 -32.08 14.94 -5.52
N ARG A 82 -31.85 15.56 -4.36
CA ARG A 82 -30.49 15.77 -3.82
C ARG A 82 -29.79 14.45 -3.51
N ARG A 83 -30.51 13.48 -2.93
CA ARG A 83 -30.00 12.11 -2.68
C ARG A 83 -29.65 11.37 -3.98
N ARG A 84 -30.48 11.47 -5.03
CA ARG A 84 -30.19 10.87 -6.35
C ARG A 84 -28.98 11.50 -7.02
N ARG A 85 -28.82 12.84 -6.94
CA ARG A 85 -27.63 13.54 -7.47
C ARG A 85 -26.36 13.17 -6.71
N LEU A 86 -26.40 13.15 -5.38
CA LEU A 86 -25.27 12.73 -4.56
C LEU A 86 -24.88 11.26 -4.81
N ARG A 87 -25.87 10.38 -4.96
CA ARG A 87 -25.63 8.97 -5.30
C ARG A 87 -24.97 8.83 -6.67
N ARG A 88 -25.46 9.54 -7.70
CA ARG A 88 -24.83 9.54 -9.04
C ARG A 88 -23.42 10.13 -9.03
N ALA A 89 -23.19 11.20 -8.27
CA ALA A 89 -21.86 11.78 -8.10
C ALA A 89 -20.90 10.80 -7.39
N CYS A 90 -21.37 10.10 -6.35
CA CYS A 90 -20.60 9.07 -5.65
C CYS A 90 -20.29 7.87 -6.58
N PHE A 91 -21.26 7.35 -7.33
CA PHE A 91 -21.01 6.29 -8.32
C PHE A 91 -20.07 6.74 -9.44
N GLY A 92 -20.20 7.98 -9.92
CA GLY A 92 -19.30 8.56 -10.91
C GLY A 92 -17.87 8.72 -10.38
N ALA A 93 -17.71 9.20 -9.15
CA ALA A 93 -16.42 9.32 -8.49
C ALA A 93 -15.79 7.95 -8.23
N CYS A 94 -16.55 6.98 -7.72
CA CYS A 94 -16.07 5.60 -7.54
C CYS A 94 -15.69 4.95 -8.87
N GLY A 95 -16.48 5.18 -9.93
CA GLY A 95 -16.17 4.71 -11.29
C GLY A 95 -14.90 5.34 -11.84
N ALA A 96 -14.70 6.65 -11.65
CA ALA A 96 -13.48 7.34 -12.05
C ALA A 96 -12.26 6.84 -11.27
N VAL A 97 -12.38 6.63 -9.95
CA VAL A 97 -11.30 6.07 -9.13
C VAL A 97 -10.96 4.65 -9.57
N LEU A 98 -11.96 3.80 -9.83
CA LEU A 98 -11.74 2.45 -10.33
C LEU A 98 -11.06 2.47 -11.71
N PHE A 99 -11.51 3.33 -12.62
CA PHE A 99 -10.90 3.49 -13.92
C PHE A 99 -9.43 3.93 -13.81
N LEU A 100 -9.13 4.92 -12.96
CA LEU A 100 -7.75 5.35 -12.71
C LEU A 100 -6.89 4.24 -12.09
N ALA A 101 -7.44 3.45 -11.17
CA ALA A 101 -6.75 2.31 -10.57
C ALA A 101 -6.42 1.24 -11.62
N VAL A 102 -7.38 0.91 -12.50
CA VAL A 102 -7.17 -0.04 -13.61
C VAL A 102 -6.15 0.52 -14.60
N ALA A 103 -6.26 1.79 -14.99
CA ALA A 103 -5.30 2.43 -15.88
C ALA A 103 -3.88 2.44 -15.29
N ALA A 104 -3.73 2.71 -13.99
CA ALA A 104 -2.46 2.63 -13.29
C ALA A 104 -1.91 1.20 -13.25
N ALA A 105 -2.74 0.20 -12.98
CA ALA A 105 -2.35 -1.20 -12.99
C ALA A 105 -1.87 -1.66 -14.38
N VAL A 106 -2.60 -1.27 -15.45
CA VAL A 106 -2.21 -1.55 -16.84
C VAL A 106 -0.89 -0.86 -17.18
N PHE A 107 -0.71 0.39 -16.77
CA PHE A 107 0.55 1.11 -16.98
C PHE A 107 1.73 0.43 -16.28
N VAL A 108 1.59 0.07 -15.01
CA VAL A 108 2.61 -0.66 -14.24
C VAL A 108 2.92 -2.02 -14.89
N GLY A 109 1.88 -2.76 -15.31
CA GLY A 109 2.02 -4.02 -16.02
C GLY A 109 2.76 -3.88 -17.34
N ALA A 110 2.42 -2.87 -18.15
CA ALA A 110 3.10 -2.58 -19.40
C ALA A 110 4.58 -2.24 -19.18
N VAL A 111 4.90 -1.38 -18.21
CA VAL A 111 6.30 -1.06 -17.84
C VAL A 111 7.05 -2.32 -17.40
N TYR A 112 6.43 -3.16 -16.57
CA TYR A 112 7.05 -4.42 -16.13
C TYR A 112 7.31 -5.36 -17.31
N LEU A 113 6.36 -5.53 -18.25
CA LEU A 113 6.51 -6.41 -19.40
C LEU A 113 7.58 -5.92 -20.41
N VAL A 114 7.69 -4.61 -20.61
CA VAL A 114 8.64 -3.99 -21.54
C VAL A 114 10.07 -4.00 -21.01
N PHE A 115 10.24 -3.66 -19.73
CA PHE A 115 11.57 -3.48 -19.13
C PHE A 115 12.07 -4.72 -18.38
N ARG A 116 11.16 -5.55 -17.86
CA ARG A 116 11.43 -6.78 -17.08
C ARG A 116 12.58 -6.58 -16.09
N PRO A 117 12.43 -5.66 -15.12
CA PRO A 117 13.50 -5.32 -14.20
C PRO A 117 13.95 -6.56 -13.41
N ARG A 118 15.26 -6.81 -13.40
CA ARG A 118 15.92 -7.84 -12.61
C ARG A 118 16.83 -7.21 -11.57
N ALA A 119 17.02 -7.88 -10.44
CA ALA A 119 18.01 -7.45 -9.48
C ALA A 119 19.42 -7.60 -10.08
N PRO A 120 20.32 -6.62 -9.91
CA PRO A 120 21.73 -6.77 -10.27
C PRO A 120 22.35 -7.96 -9.51
N ALA A 121 23.24 -8.67 -10.17
CA ALA A 121 24.04 -9.69 -9.52
C ALA A 121 25.23 -9.03 -8.82
N PHE A 122 25.57 -9.52 -7.63
CA PHE A 122 26.74 -9.05 -6.89
C PHE A 122 27.70 -10.21 -6.68
N SER A 123 29.00 -9.91 -6.69
CA SER A 123 30.05 -10.86 -6.33
C SER A 123 31.24 -10.12 -5.74
N VAL A 124 32.03 -10.80 -4.91
CA VAL A 124 33.32 -10.29 -4.45
C VAL A 124 34.37 -10.64 -5.50
N ALA A 125 35.10 -9.64 -5.99
CA ALA A 125 36.15 -9.79 -7.00
C ALA A 125 37.52 -10.04 -6.37
N SER A 126 37.87 -9.28 -5.34
CA SER A 126 39.09 -9.48 -4.56
C SER A 126 38.90 -8.94 -3.13
N LEU A 127 39.72 -9.44 -2.21
CA LEU A 127 39.67 -9.07 -0.80
C LEU A 127 41.09 -9.08 -0.23
N SER A 128 41.51 -7.98 0.39
CA SER A 128 42.79 -7.85 1.09
C SER A 128 42.53 -7.49 2.54
N ILE A 129 43.21 -8.16 3.48
CA ILE A 129 42.98 -8.03 4.92
C ILE A 129 44.27 -7.57 5.60
N ARG A 130 44.15 -6.59 6.50
CA ARG A 130 45.24 -6.09 7.34
C ARG A 130 44.75 -5.98 8.79
N GLY A 131 45.65 -6.21 9.74
CA GLY A 131 45.35 -6.02 11.17
C GLY A 131 44.38 -7.05 11.78
N LEU A 132 44.18 -8.20 11.12
CA LEU A 132 43.37 -9.32 11.63
C LEU A 132 44.25 -10.55 11.94
N ASP A 133 45.36 -10.32 12.62
CA ASP A 133 46.26 -11.40 13.05
C ASP A 133 45.90 -11.85 14.47
N VAL A 134 45.13 -12.93 14.55
CA VAL A 134 44.59 -13.46 15.81
C VAL A 134 45.63 -14.31 16.56
N ALA A 135 46.71 -14.70 15.90
CA ALA A 135 47.79 -15.47 16.51
C ALA A 135 48.83 -14.59 17.24
N ALA A 136 48.88 -13.29 16.94
CA ALA A 136 49.97 -12.41 17.35
C ALA A 136 49.62 -11.40 18.47
N LEU A 137 48.33 -11.20 18.81
CA LEU A 137 47.92 -10.14 19.73
C LEU A 137 47.28 -10.66 21.03
N PRO A 138 47.54 -10.01 22.19
CA PRO A 138 46.78 -10.22 23.43
C PRO A 138 45.27 -9.94 23.22
N PRO A 139 44.38 -10.20 24.21
CA PRO A 139 42.92 -9.98 24.10
C PRO A 139 42.48 -8.51 23.87
N SER A 140 43.40 -7.65 23.45
CA SER A 140 43.20 -6.30 22.96
C SER A 140 42.25 -6.29 21.76
N SER A 141 41.48 -5.22 21.67
CA SER A 141 40.54 -5.03 20.60
C SER A 141 41.27 -4.76 19.26
N LEU A 142 40.93 -5.54 18.24
CA LEU A 142 41.55 -5.48 16.91
C LEU A 142 40.99 -4.30 16.12
N SER A 143 41.83 -3.70 15.28
CA SER A 143 41.42 -2.65 14.33
C SER A 143 41.74 -3.09 12.90
N PRO A 144 40.96 -4.03 12.34
CA PRO A 144 41.24 -4.56 11.02
C PRO A 144 40.89 -3.55 9.92
N GLU A 145 41.68 -3.53 8.86
CA GLU A 145 41.43 -2.77 7.64
C GLU A 145 41.31 -3.75 6.47
N LEU A 146 40.20 -3.67 5.73
CA LEU A 146 39.87 -4.59 4.65
C LEU A 146 39.64 -3.82 3.36
N ASP A 147 40.41 -4.11 2.33
CA ASP A 147 40.16 -3.60 0.99
C ASP A 147 39.32 -4.62 0.22
N VAL A 148 38.10 -4.24 -0.14
CA VAL A 148 37.15 -5.13 -0.81
C VAL A 148 36.82 -4.58 -2.20
N ALA A 149 37.01 -5.41 -3.22
CA ALA A 149 36.52 -5.15 -4.56
C ALA A 149 35.19 -5.89 -4.78
N LEU A 150 34.09 -5.14 -4.92
CA LEU A 150 32.75 -5.65 -5.18
C LEU A 150 32.38 -5.45 -6.65
N ARG A 151 32.00 -6.52 -7.32
CA ARG A 151 31.49 -6.50 -8.68
C ARG A 151 29.96 -6.45 -8.64
N ALA A 152 29.40 -5.39 -9.20
CA ALA A 152 27.97 -5.23 -9.45
C ALA A 152 27.69 -5.43 -10.94
N ASP A 153 26.87 -6.41 -11.29
CA ASP A 153 26.58 -6.82 -12.67
C ASP A 153 25.11 -6.55 -13.03
N ASN A 154 24.89 -5.59 -13.92
CA ASN A 154 23.59 -5.22 -14.47
C ASN A 154 23.33 -5.87 -15.86
N GLY A 155 24.07 -6.92 -16.22
CA GLY A 155 24.01 -7.65 -17.49
C GLY A 155 22.62 -8.20 -17.84
N ALA A 156 21.88 -8.63 -16.82
CA ALA A 156 20.53 -9.15 -16.99
C ALA A 156 19.49 -8.09 -17.40
N ASN A 157 19.79 -6.80 -17.15
CA ASN A 157 18.91 -5.68 -17.44
C ASN A 157 19.29 -5.01 -18.77
N ARG A 158 18.48 -5.25 -19.79
CA ARG A 158 18.74 -4.73 -21.16
C ARG A 158 18.36 -3.27 -21.35
N LYS A 159 17.39 -2.77 -20.59
CA LYS A 159 16.77 -1.44 -20.76
C LYS A 159 16.68 -0.64 -19.46
N VAL A 160 17.19 -1.19 -18.36
CA VAL A 160 17.06 -0.62 -17.01
C VAL A 160 18.46 -0.29 -16.48
N GLY A 161 18.68 0.98 -16.15
CA GLY A 161 19.85 1.43 -15.42
C GLY A 161 19.59 1.43 -13.92
N VAL A 162 20.66 1.43 -13.13
CA VAL A 162 20.60 1.44 -11.67
C VAL A 162 21.37 2.66 -11.17
N ASP A 163 20.66 3.56 -10.50
CA ASP A 163 21.24 4.72 -9.81
C ASP A 163 21.52 4.32 -8.36
N TYR A 164 22.78 4.07 -8.01
CA TYR A 164 23.22 3.81 -6.64
C TYR A 164 23.37 5.13 -5.89
N ARG A 165 22.73 5.24 -4.72
CA ARG A 165 22.76 6.45 -3.88
C ARG A 165 23.91 6.34 -2.87
N GLY A 166 24.60 7.45 -2.61
CA GLY A 166 25.81 7.51 -1.76
C GLY A 166 25.56 7.40 -0.25
N ALA A 167 24.46 6.79 0.17
CA ALA A 167 24.13 6.53 1.57
C ALA A 167 24.15 5.03 1.89
N GLY A 168 24.81 4.23 1.03
CA GLY A 168 24.94 2.79 1.24
C GLY A 168 26.13 2.44 2.13
N GLU A 169 26.09 1.23 2.66
CA GLU A 169 27.09 0.69 3.60
C GLU A 169 27.53 -0.69 3.13
N VAL A 170 28.83 -0.96 3.26
CA VAL A 170 29.43 -2.29 3.10
C VAL A 170 30.01 -2.72 4.44
N ALA A 171 29.75 -3.96 4.82
CA ALA A 171 30.27 -4.56 6.03
C ALA A 171 30.80 -5.96 5.75
N VAL A 172 31.89 -6.32 6.41
CA VAL A 172 32.41 -7.69 6.44
C VAL A 172 32.28 -8.23 7.85
N SER A 173 31.81 -9.47 7.98
CA SER A 173 31.67 -10.15 9.25
C SER A 173 32.20 -11.58 9.21
N TYR A 174 32.64 -12.05 10.36
CA TYR A 174 33.08 -13.43 10.61
C TYR A 174 32.23 -14.01 11.73
N SER A 175 31.58 -15.16 11.51
CA SER A 175 30.71 -15.81 12.49
C SER A 175 29.72 -14.86 13.21
N GLY A 176 29.19 -13.88 12.49
CA GLY A 176 28.28 -12.85 13.03
C GLY A 176 28.95 -11.65 13.69
N ALA A 177 30.24 -11.70 14.02
CA ALA A 177 31.01 -10.57 14.52
C ALA A 177 31.42 -9.65 13.35
N ARG A 178 31.10 -8.36 13.47
CA ARG A 178 31.43 -7.36 12.45
C ARG A 178 32.92 -7.03 12.50
N LEU A 179 33.62 -7.26 11.41
CA LEU A 179 35.06 -6.99 11.28
C LEU A 179 35.29 -5.54 10.87
N ALA A 180 34.69 -5.11 9.78
CA ALA A 180 34.93 -3.79 9.22
C ALA A 180 33.70 -3.24 8.50
N ALA A 181 33.68 -1.92 8.34
CA ALA A 181 32.60 -1.15 7.74
C ALA A 181 33.16 -0.07 6.81
N GLY A 182 32.41 0.27 5.77
CA GLY A 182 32.74 1.37 4.88
C GLY A 182 31.53 1.80 4.07
N GLN A 183 31.70 2.90 3.34
CA GLN A 183 30.61 3.47 2.55
C GLN A 183 30.57 2.88 1.14
N TRP A 184 29.36 2.74 0.61
CA TRP A 184 29.13 2.46 -0.80
C TRP A 184 28.94 3.79 -1.56
N PRO A 185 29.75 4.09 -2.59
CA PRO A 185 29.69 5.38 -3.27
C PRO A 185 28.49 5.49 -4.21
N ALA A 186 28.11 6.73 -4.50
CA ALA A 186 27.09 7.02 -5.49
C ALA A 186 27.64 6.84 -6.90
N PHE A 187 26.94 6.09 -7.75
CA PHE A 187 27.25 6.01 -9.18
C PHE A 187 26.03 5.59 -9.99
N HIS A 188 26.06 5.88 -11.29
CA HIS A 188 25.08 5.40 -12.24
C HIS A 188 25.63 4.19 -12.98
N GLN A 189 24.89 3.08 -12.95
CA GLN A 189 25.17 1.91 -13.74
C GLN A 189 24.19 1.82 -14.92
N ALA A 190 24.73 1.92 -16.14
CA ALA A 190 23.94 1.81 -17.36
C ALA A 190 23.36 0.38 -17.55
N PRO A 191 22.35 0.20 -18.41
CA PRO A 191 21.88 -1.12 -18.79
C PRO A 191 23.03 -1.99 -19.33
N ARG A 192 23.05 -3.28 -18.95
CA ARG A 192 24.10 -4.26 -19.31
C ARG A 192 25.54 -3.88 -18.92
N ASN A 193 25.71 -2.96 -17.99
CA ASN A 193 27.03 -2.56 -17.53
C ASN A 193 27.45 -3.41 -16.32
N VAL A 194 28.75 -3.68 -16.21
CA VAL A 194 29.35 -4.31 -15.05
C VAL A 194 30.37 -3.35 -14.45
N THR A 195 30.22 -3.09 -13.16
CA THR A 195 31.06 -2.12 -12.44
C THR A 195 31.74 -2.83 -11.28
N VAL A 196 33.06 -2.66 -11.16
CA VAL A 196 33.83 -3.12 -10.02
C VAL A 196 34.14 -1.92 -9.15
N LEU A 197 33.71 -1.98 -7.90
CA LEU A 197 33.91 -0.98 -6.89
C LEU A 197 34.97 -1.47 -5.92
N SER A 198 36.03 -0.69 -5.72
CA SER A 198 36.98 -0.92 -4.63
C SER A 198 36.69 0.04 -3.48
N THR A 199 36.54 -0.49 -2.27
CA THR A 199 36.32 0.32 -1.06
C THR A 199 37.14 -0.24 0.10
N THR A 200 37.69 0.67 0.90
CA THR A 200 38.43 0.33 2.12
C THR A 200 37.47 0.38 3.29
N LEU A 201 37.38 -0.74 4.00
CA LEU A 201 36.54 -0.93 5.17
C LEU A 201 37.43 -0.89 6.41
N ARG A 202 36.97 -0.22 7.46
CA ARG A 202 37.71 -0.12 8.73
C ARG A 202 36.89 -0.70 9.87
N GLY A 203 37.57 -1.46 10.71
CA GLY A 203 37.09 -1.97 11.98
C GLY A 203 37.79 -1.26 13.13
N THR A 204 37.06 -0.98 14.20
CA THR A 204 37.62 -0.45 15.44
C THR A 204 37.05 -1.25 16.59
N GLY A 205 37.91 -1.76 17.46
CA GLY A 205 37.46 -2.39 18.69
C GLY A 205 36.91 -3.81 18.51
N VAL A 206 37.30 -4.53 17.47
CA VAL A 206 36.79 -5.88 17.16
C VAL A 206 37.37 -6.89 18.15
N SER A 207 36.52 -7.61 18.86
CA SER A 207 36.93 -8.70 19.76
C SER A 207 36.19 -9.98 19.42
N PHE A 208 36.83 -11.10 19.71
CA PHE A 208 36.29 -12.43 19.49
C PHE A 208 36.24 -13.19 20.82
N SER A 209 35.24 -14.05 20.98
CA SER A 209 35.24 -15.02 22.08
C SER A 209 36.37 -16.04 21.91
N ASP A 210 36.76 -16.72 23.00
CA ASP A 210 37.79 -17.75 22.97
C ASP A 210 37.49 -18.85 21.94
N GLU A 211 36.22 -19.23 21.83
CA GLU A 211 35.76 -20.22 20.86
C GLU A 211 35.87 -19.71 19.43
N GLN A 212 35.49 -18.45 19.17
CA GLN A 212 35.67 -17.83 17.85
C GLN A 212 37.14 -17.72 17.46
N ARG A 213 38.04 -17.45 18.42
CA ARG A 213 39.49 -17.39 18.17
C ARG A 213 40.06 -18.76 17.82
N LYS A 214 39.71 -19.80 18.58
CA LYS A 214 40.12 -21.19 18.27
C LYS A 214 39.61 -21.64 16.90
N GLN A 215 38.34 -21.35 16.60
CA GLN A 215 37.75 -21.66 15.31
C GLN A 215 38.46 -20.92 14.17
N LEU A 216 38.69 -19.62 14.32
CA LEU A 216 39.36 -18.81 13.30
C LEU A 216 40.79 -19.28 13.05
N ALA A 217 41.53 -19.64 14.10
CA ALA A 217 42.87 -20.22 13.98
C ALA A 217 42.85 -21.56 13.23
N ALA A 218 41.88 -22.44 13.51
CA ALA A 218 41.71 -23.72 12.82
C ALA A 218 41.35 -23.53 11.33
N GLU A 219 40.42 -22.62 11.03
CA GLU A 219 40.00 -22.31 9.65
C GLU A 219 41.11 -21.61 8.85
N GLN A 220 41.93 -20.77 9.50
CA GLN A 220 43.11 -20.16 8.90
C GLN A 220 44.20 -21.21 8.62
N ALA A 221 44.42 -22.15 9.53
CA ALA A 221 45.33 -23.28 9.30
C ALA A 221 44.86 -24.17 8.13
N ALA A 222 43.54 -24.34 7.99
CA ALA A 222 42.91 -25.01 6.85
C ALA A 222 42.84 -24.16 5.57
N ARG A 223 43.28 -22.89 5.61
CA ARG A 223 43.21 -21.91 4.50
C ARG A 223 41.79 -21.77 3.92
N ALA A 224 40.79 -21.79 4.80
CA ALA A 224 39.39 -21.78 4.39
C ALA A 224 38.53 -20.99 5.40
N VAL A 225 38.78 -19.68 5.53
CA VAL A 225 38.04 -18.83 6.47
C VAL A 225 36.76 -18.29 5.81
N PRO A 226 35.57 -18.60 6.33
CA PRO A 226 34.30 -18.10 5.82
C PRO A 226 34.02 -16.68 6.32
N LEU A 227 33.92 -15.74 5.38
CA LEU A 227 33.52 -14.35 5.63
C LEU A 227 32.17 -14.07 4.97
N THR A 228 31.37 -13.25 5.63
CA THR A 228 30.13 -12.71 5.07
C THR A 228 30.36 -11.25 4.68
N VAL A 229 30.15 -10.93 3.40
CA VAL A 229 30.17 -9.56 2.89
C VAL A 229 28.75 -9.09 2.67
N GLU A 230 28.33 -8.07 3.41
CA GLU A 230 27.00 -7.48 3.32
C GLU A 230 27.08 -6.06 2.75
N ALA A 231 26.35 -5.81 1.66
CA ALA A 231 26.17 -4.47 1.10
C ALA A 231 24.71 -4.06 1.21
N ARG A 232 24.45 -2.93 1.87
CA ARG A 232 23.13 -2.29 1.94
C ARG A 232 23.18 -1.02 1.12
N VAL A 233 22.47 -1.01 0.00
CA VAL A 233 22.58 0.09 -0.94
C VAL A 233 21.20 0.63 -1.32
N PRO A 234 20.94 1.92 -1.07
CA PRO A 234 19.75 2.58 -1.60
C PRO A 234 19.90 2.78 -3.11
N VAL A 235 18.97 2.23 -3.89
CA VAL A 235 19.02 2.31 -5.36
C VAL A 235 17.74 2.90 -5.95
N ARG A 236 17.86 3.51 -7.12
CA ARG A 236 16.71 3.87 -7.98
C ARG A 236 16.86 3.19 -9.32
N LEU A 237 15.78 2.58 -9.80
CA LEU A 237 15.76 2.04 -11.15
C LEU A 237 15.45 3.18 -12.14
N ARG A 238 16.22 3.21 -13.23
CA ARG A 238 16.04 4.16 -14.32
C ARG A 238 15.54 3.42 -15.56
N PHE A 239 14.32 3.73 -15.97
CA PHE A 239 13.68 3.16 -17.15
C PHE A 239 13.78 4.17 -18.30
N GLY A 240 14.70 3.92 -19.25
CA GLY A 240 14.99 4.87 -20.33
C GLY A 240 15.62 6.17 -19.80
N LYS A 241 15.26 7.31 -20.41
CA LYS A 241 15.85 8.63 -20.07
C LYS A 241 15.05 9.43 -19.03
N VAL A 242 13.74 9.20 -18.95
CA VAL A 242 12.82 10.08 -18.21
C VAL A 242 12.34 9.46 -16.90
N LEU A 243 11.99 8.17 -16.93
CA LEU A 243 11.31 7.52 -15.81
C LEU A 243 12.32 7.00 -14.78
N ARG A 244 12.15 7.42 -13.53
CA ARG A 244 12.92 6.97 -12.37
C ARG A 244 11.97 6.48 -11.29
N THR A 245 12.32 5.39 -10.61
CA THR A 245 11.54 4.91 -9.47
C THR A 245 11.84 5.71 -8.20
N TRP A 246 11.05 5.45 -7.16
CA TRP A 246 11.43 5.79 -5.79
C TRP A 246 12.70 5.01 -5.38
N THR A 247 13.33 5.47 -4.31
CA THR A 247 14.49 4.79 -3.72
C THR A 247 14.05 3.52 -3.01
N VAL A 248 14.73 2.41 -3.30
CA VAL A 248 14.49 1.12 -2.66
C VAL A 248 15.81 0.62 -2.08
N ASP A 249 15.77 0.07 -0.87
CA ASP A 249 16.97 -0.49 -0.25
C ASP A 249 17.21 -1.92 -0.71
N VAL A 250 18.39 -2.15 -1.26
CA VAL A 250 18.84 -3.48 -1.68
C VAL A 250 19.90 -3.95 -0.70
N LYS A 251 19.66 -5.13 -0.11
CA LYS A 251 20.63 -5.83 0.72
C LYS A 251 21.19 -7.02 -0.06
N ALA A 252 22.47 -6.96 -0.40
CA ALA A 252 23.22 -8.08 -0.95
C ALA A 252 24.04 -8.73 0.16
N THR A 253 23.96 -10.04 0.28
CA THR A 253 24.74 -10.83 1.25
C THR A 253 25.49 -11.92 0.50
N CYS A 254 26.81 -11.79 0.45
CA CYS A 254 27.72 -12.73 -0.20
C CYS A 254 28.46 -13.57 0.85
N GLN A 255 28.49 -14.88 0.63
CA GLN A 255 29.31 -15.79 1.42
C GLN A 255 30.59 -16.08 0.64
N VAL A 256 31.74 -15.75 1.23
CA VAL A 256 33.05 -15.96 0.61
C VAL A 256 33.96 -16.72 1.54
N THR A 257 34.83 -17.57 0.98
CA THR A 257 35.89 -18.23 1.73
C THR A 257 37.23 -17.70 1.27
N VAL A 258 38.06 -17.28 2.23
CA VAL A 258 39.40 -16.73 1.96
C VAL A 258 40.49 -17.68 2.44
N ASP A 259 41.62 -17.69 1.73
CA ASP A 259 42.77 -18.55 2.03
C ASP A 259 43.65 -18.02 3.17
N ARG A 260 43.67 -16.70 3.38
CA ARG A 260 44.50 -16.02 4.37
C ARG A 260 43.82 -14.78 4.93
N LEU A 261 44.26 -14.35 6.13
CA LEU A 261 43.76 -13.15 6.83
C LEU A 261 44.76 -11.99 6.87
N ALA A 262 45.88 -12.14 6.17
CA ALA A 262 46.91 -11.11 6.05
C ALA A 262 47.33 -10.94 4.59
N GLY A 263 47.26 -9.71 4.09
CA GLY A 263 47.58 -9.35 2.71
C GLY A 263 46.44 -9.68 1.74
N GLU A 264 46.81 -9.84 0.48
CA GLU A 264 45.88 -10.17 -0.61
C GLU A 264 45.43 -11.64 -0.49
N ALA A 265 44.12 -11.83 -0.34
CA ALA A 265 43.52 -13.14 -0.14
C ALA A 265 42.76 -13.59 -1.40
N ALA A 266 42.92 -14.86 -1.74
CA ALA A 266 42.13 -15.51 -2.77
C ALA A 266 40.72 -15.75 -2.22
N ALA A 267 39.72 -15.06 -2.78
CA ALA A 267 38.33 -15.17 -2.37
C ALA A 267 37.54 -16.12 -3.27
N ALA A 268 37.09 -17.25 -2.72
CA ALA A 268 36.14 -18.15 -3.37
C ALA A 268 34.70 -17.76 -3.01
N ASN A 269 33.89 -17.39 -4.01
CA ASN A 269 32.51 -16.99 -3.80
C ASN A 269 31.58 -18.22 -3.73
N ARG A 270 30.92 -18.43 -2.59
CA ARG A 270 29.92 -19.50 -2.42
C ARG A 270 28.51 -19.09 -2.83
N GLY A 271 28.29 -17.80 -3.09
CA GLY A 271 27.04 -17.27 -3.61
C GLY A 271 26.61 -15.98 -2.92
N CYS A 272 25.81 -15.20 -3.65
CA CYS A 272 25.28 -13.93 -3.17
C CYS A 272 23.75 -13.94 -3.23
N ARG A 273 23.12 -13.62 -2.10
CA ARG A 273 21.67 -13.46 -1.99
C ARG A 273 21.33 -11.99 -1.97
N VAL A 274 20.46 -11.58 -2.90
CA VAL A 274 19.96 -10.21 -2.98
C VAL A 274 18.54 -10.17 -2.45
N LYS A 275 18.29 -9.30 -1.46
CA LYS A 275 16.97 -9.01 -0.91
C LYS A 275 16.63 -7.55 -1.17
N VAL A 276 15.45 -7.31 -1.72
CA VAL A 276 14.92 -5.97 -1.95
C VAL A 276 13.95 -5.67 -0.82
N ARG A 277 14.18 -4.58 -0.07
CA ARG A 277 13.26 -4.12 0.96
C ARG A 277 12.47 -2.93 0.41
N PRO A 278 11.19 -3.12 0.06
CA PRO A 278 10.36 -2.01 -0.38
C PRO A 278 10.20 -1.00 0.75
N PHE A 279 10.30 0.29 0.42
CA PHE A 279 10.19 1.41 1.37
C PHE A 279 8.88 1.40 2.20
N LEU A 280 7.82 0.75 1.70
CA LEU A 280 6.54 0.60 2.42
C LEU A 280 6.61 -0.23 3.71
N TRP A 281 7.75 -0.85 4.03
CA TRP A 281 7.95 -1.64 5.26
C TRP A 281 8.55 -0.84 6.43
N TRP A 282 8.71 0.48 6.30
CA TRP A 282 9.12 1.34 7.42
C TRP A 282 7.94 1.86 8.26
N TRP A 283 6.70 1.52 7.89
CA TRP A 283 5.46 2.00 8.53
C TRP A 283 4.72 0.92 9.34
N TRP A 284 5.36 -0.22 9.61
CA TRP A 284 4.87 -1.30 10.47
C TRP A 284 6.00 -1.84 11.34
#